data_AF-A0A9N8E2V5-F1
#
_entry.id   AF-A0A9N8E2V5-F1
#
_cell.length_a   1.000
_cell.length_b   1.000
_cell.length_c   1.000
_cell.angle_alpha   90.00
_cell.angle_beta   90.00
_cell.angle_gamma   90.00
#
_symmetry.space_group_name_H-M   'P 1'
#
loop_
_entity.id
_entity.type
_entity.pdbx_description
1 polymer ?
#
loop_
_entity_poly.entity_id
_entity_poly.type
_entity_poly.pdbx_seq_one_letter_code
_entity_poly.pdbx_strand_id
1 'polypeptide(L)'
;MNVTSTPETVYEPVVFKRSSGTLKLSHNQLSFHTEEKVCVLPWSKVVQRQVTSTASKKANMEPKFKLILNSGNEAIFQMEDRVSLEVVRDDLGERLECWRTRKQHPASPEVSETVNMASSASWSSGKALRIA
;
A
#
# COMPACT_ATOMS: atom_id res chain seq x y z
N MET A 1 5.84 -21.42 10.24
CA MET A 1 6.13 -20.05 9.77
C MET A 1 4.87 -19.50 9.14
N ASN A 2 4.09 -18.69 9.86
CA ASN A 2 2.88 -18.10 9.29
C ASN A 2 3.29 -16.94 8.39
N VAL A 3 3.32 -17.19 7.08
CA VAL A 3 3.30 -16.13 6.06
C VAL A 3 2.04 -15.29 6.33
N THR A 4 2.20 -14.15 6.98
CA THR A 4 1.13 -13.17 7.18
C THR A 4 0.83 -12.53 5.83
N SER A 5 0.10 -13.26 4.99
CA SER A 5 -0.44 -12.76 3.74
C SER A 5 -1.43 -11.66 4.11
N THR A 6 -1.05 -10.40 3.92
CA THR A 6 -1.97 -9.26 4.11
C THR A 6 -3.24 -9.56 3.31
N PRO A 7 -4.42 -9.56 3.94
CA PRO A 7 -5.65 -9.98 3.29
C PRO A 7 -5.92 -9.13 2.05
N GLU A 8 -6.47 -9.77 1.02
CA GLU A 8 -6.97 -9.08 -0.15
C GLU A 8 -8.15 -8.20 0.27
N THR A 9 -8.07 -6.89 0.03
CA THR A 9 -9.20 -5.98 0.26
C THR A 9 -10.01 -5.88 -1.02
N VAL A 10 -11.32 -6.03 -0.90
CA VAL A 10 -12.26 -6.06 -2.02
C VAL A 10 -13.22 -4.88 -1.90
N TYR A 11 -13.46 -4.16 -3.00
CA TYR A 11 -14.41 -3.06 -3.08
C TYR A 11 -15.36 -3.25 -4.26
N GLU A 12 -16.65 -3.06 -4.01
CA GLU A 12 -17.71 -3.20 -4.99
C GLU A 12 -18.90 -2.31 -4.57
N PRO A 13 -19.57 -1.62 -5.51
CA PRO A 13 -19.25 -1.51 -6.93
C PRO A 13 -18.19 -0.43 -7.22
N VAL A 14 -17.32 -0.68 -8.21
CA VAL A 14 -16.34 0.28 -8.72
C VAL A 14 -16.48 0.41 -10.24
N VAL A 15 -16.47 1.65 -10.75
CA VAL A 15 -16.59 1.93 -12.18
C VAL A 15 -15.23 2.28 -12.78
N PHE A 16 -14.83 1.59 -13.84
CA PHE A 16 -13.61 1.85 -14.62
C PHE A 16 -13.91 1.76 -16.12
N LYS A 17 -13.55 2.79 -16.88
CA LYS A 17 -13.78 2.88 -18.34
C LYS A 17 -15.23 2.55 -18.78
N ARG A 18 -16.22 3.01 -18.01
CA ARG A 18 -17.68 2.76 -18.20
C ARG A 18 -18.14 1.33 -17.90
N SER A 19 -17.28 0.48 -17.33
CA SER A 19 -17.67 -0.83 -16.83
C SER A 19 -17.73 -0.79 -15.31
N SER A 20 -18.81 -1.33 -14.73
CA SER A 20 -18.92 -1.59 -13.29
C SER A 20 -18.32 -2.95 -12.97
N GLY A 21 -17.68 -3.07 -11.81
CA GLY A 21 -17.04 -4.31 -11.39
C GLY A 21 -16.44 -4.23 -9.99
N THR A 22 -15.60 -5.20 -9.69
CA THR A 22 -14.99 -5.39 -8.38
C THR A 22 -13.52 -4.98 -8.41
N LEU A 23 -13.12 -4.08 -7.53
CA LEU A 23 -11.73 -3.69 -7.33
C LEU A 23 -11.12 -4.52 -6.20
N LYS A 24 -9.97 -5.13 -6.45
CA LYS A 24 -9.24 -5.94 -5.48
C LYS A 24 -7.84 -5.41 -5.30
N LEU A 25 -7.50 -5.12 -4.06
CA LEU A 25 -6.16 -4.72 -3.67
C LEU A 25 -5.46 -5.91 -3.03
N SER A 26 -4.33 -6.30 -3.62
CA SER A 26 -3.44 -7.32 -3.09
C SER A 26 -2.10 -6.71 -2.67
N HIS A 27 -1.23 -7.54 -2.10
CA HIS A 27 0.08 -7.11 -1.62
C HIS A 27 1.01 -6.56 -2.72
N ASN A 28 0.82 -7.03 -3.96
CA ASN A 28 1.74 -6.79 -5.08
C ASN A 28 1.08 -6.06 -6.27
N GLN A 29 -0.26 -6.06 -6.33
CA GLN A 29 -1.01 -5.50 -7.44
C GLN A 29 -2.42 -5.06 -7.03
N LEU A 30 -3.00 -4.20 -7.85
CA LEU A 30 -4.42 -3.92 -7.93
C LEU A 30 -5.01 -4.71 -9.09
N SER A 31 -6.22 -5.24 -8.94
CA SER A 31 -6.96 -5.83 -10.05
C SER A 31 -8.39 -5.35 -10.09
N PHE A 32 -8.92 -5.15 -11.29
CA PHE A 32 -10.30 -4.77 -11.53
C PHE A 32 -10.97 -5.86 -12.36
N HIS A 33 -12.05 -6.42 -11.84
CA HIS A 33 -12.76 -7.57 -12.40
C HIS A 33 -14.13 -7.11 -12.85
N THR A 34 -14.44 -7.35 -14.12
CA THR A 34 -15.80 -7.28 -14.67
C THR A 34 -16.21 -8.66 -15.15
N GLU A 35 -17.47 -8.83 -15.54
CA GLU A 35 -17.95 -10.10 -16.11
C GLU A 35 -17.16 -10.51 -17.37
N GLU A 36 -16.67 -9.54 -18.13
CA GLU A 36 -15.99 -9.78 -19.41
C GLU A 36 -14.46 -9.78 -19.31
N LYS A 37 -13.89 -9.01 -18.36
CA LYS A 37 -12.47 -8.66 -18.37
C LYS A 37 -11.87 -8.53 -16.98
N VAL A 38 -10.61 -8.93 -16.87
CA VAL A 38 -9.77 -8.65 -15.71
C VAL A 38 -8.63 -7.72 -16.11
N CYS A 39 -8.57 -6.55 -15.49
CA CYS A 39 -7.46 -5.61 -15.63
C CYS A 39 -6.56 -5.71 -14.40
N VAL A 40 -5.31 -6.11 -14.59
CA VAL A 40 -4.32 -6.20 -13.52
C VAL A 40 -3.31 -5.07 -13.64
N LEU A 41 -3.08 -4.39 -12.52
CA LEU A 41 -2.16 -3.26 -12.41
C LEU A 41 -1.14 -3.51 -11.28
N PRO A 42 0.09 -3.94 -11.62
CA PRO A 42 1.15 -4.09 -10.65
C PRO A 42 1.51 -2.77 -9.97
N TRP A 43 1.82 -2.78 -8.67
CA TRP A 43 2.25 -1.57 -7.95
C TRP A 43 3.49 -0.92 -8.58
N SER A 44 4.34 -1.73 -9.24
CA SER A 44 5.52 -1.25 -9.99
C SER A 44 5.21 -0.34 -11.17
N LYS A 45 3.98 -0.36 -11.67
CA LYS A 45 3.53 0.52 -12.74
C LYS A 45 2.91 1.81 -12.21
N VAL A 46 2.55 1.87 -10.93
CA VAL A 46 1.89 3.02 -10.31
C VAL A 46 2.93 4.00 -9.77
N VAL A 47 2.97 5.20 -10.33
CA VAL A 47 3.89 6.28 -9.91
C VAL A 47 3.26 7.06 -8.76
N GLN A 48 2.02 7.47 -8.94
CA GLN A 48 1.33 8.38 -8.04
C GLN A 48 -0.17 8.08 -8.00
N ARG A 49 -0.79 8.40 -6.87
CA ARG A 49 -2.25 8.41 -6.69
C ARG A 49 -2.75 9.85 -6.53
N GLN A 50 -3.91 10.13 -7.09
CA GLN A 50 -4.67 11.37 -6.91
C GLN A 50 -6.09 11.01 -6.52
N VAL A 51 -6.63 11.67 -5.51
CA VAL A 51 -8.01 11.43 -5.04
C VAL A 51 -8.77 12.75 -5.08
N THR A 52 -10.02 12.68 -5.51
CA THR A 52 -10.87 13.87 -5.56
C THR A 52 -11.14 14.33 -4.13
N SER A 53 -10.62 15.49 -3.75
CA SER A 53 -10.72 15.99 -2.38
C SER A 53 -12.16 16.37 -2.03
N THR A 54 -12.61 15.95 -0.84
CA THR A 54 -13.90 16.34 -0.26
C THR A 54 -13.98 17.84 0.05
N ALA A 55 -12.84 18.54 0.18
CA ALA A 55 -12.76 19.98 0.42
C ALA A 55 -13.11 20.83 -0.82
N SER A 56 -13.14 20.22 -2.00
CA SER A 56 -13.59 20.89 -3.22
C SER A 56 -15.09 21.17 -3.07
N LYS A 57 -15.48 22.44 -2.91
CA LYS A 57 -16.86 22.95 -2.70
C LYS A 57 -17.91 22.53 -3.76
N LYS A 58 -17.59 21.61 -4.68
CA LYS A 58 -18.55 21.01 -5.61
C LYS A 58 -19.23 19.82 -4.93
N ALA A 59 -20.36 20.09 -4.30
CA ALA A 59 -21.23 19.10 -3.69
C ALA A 59 -21.62 17.95 -4.64
N ASN A 60 -21.58 18.19 -5.96
CA ASN A 60 -21.99 17.23 -7.00
C ASN A 60 -20.82 16.56 -7.74
N MET A 61 -19.59 16.61 -7.22
CA MET A 61 -18.49 15.86 -7.84
C MET A 61 -18.54 14.39 -7.44
N GLU A 62 -18.57 13.52 -8.45
CA GLU A 62 -18.54 12.06 -8.31
C GLU A 62 -17.25 11.62 -7.58
N PRO A 63 -17.36 10.70 -6.60
CA PRO A 63 -16.20 10.21 -5.87
C PRO A 63 -15.34 9.34 -6.79
N LYS A 64 -14.13 9.83 -7.10
CA LYS A 64 -13.18 9.12 -7.96
C LYS A 64 -11.74 9.24 -7.47
N PHE A 65 -10.95 8.23 -7.78
CA PHE A 65 -9.50 8.25 -7.64
C PHE A 65 -8.82 7.95 -8.97
N LYS A 66 -7.59 8.41 -9.10
CA LYS A 66 -6.78 8.34 -10.30
C LYS A 66 -5.40 7.81 -9.96
N LEU A 67 -4.95 6.81 -10.72
CA LEU A 67 -3.61 6.27 -10.65
C LEU A 67 -2.83 6.71 -11.87
N ILE A 68 -1.71 7.38 -11.63
CA ILE A 68 -0.76 7.81 -12.66
C ILE A 68 0.23 6.67 -12.87
N LEU A 69 0.30 6.18 -14.11
CA LEU A 69 1.18 5.07 -14.46
C LEU A 69 2.50 5.57 -15.02
N ASN A 70 3.55 4.77 -14.87
CA ASN A 70 4.88 5.09 -15.41
C ASN A 70 4.94 5.16 -16.94
N SER A 71 3.92 4.64 -17.62
CA SER A 71 3.73 4.78 -19.07
C SER A 71 3.18 6.15 -19.49
N GLY A 72 2.86 7.03 -18.53
CA GLY A 72 2.13 8.28 -18.77
C GLY A 72 0.62 8.10 -18.90
N ASN A 73 0.13 6.84 -18.90
CA ASN A 73 -1.30 6.55 -18.88
C ASN A 73 -1.89 6.76 -17.50
N GLU A 74 -3.22 6.88 -17.47
CA GLU A 74 -3.97 7.17 -16.25
C GLU A 74 -5.11 6.16 -16.11
N ALA A 75 -5.26 5.60 -14.92
CA ALA A 75 -6.38 4.73 -14.58
C ALA A 75 -7.30 5.47 -13.59
N ILE A 76 -8.51 5.80 -14.03
CA ILE A 76 -9.49 6.56 -13.25
C ILE A 76 -10.61 5.62 -12.84
N PHE A 77 -10.80 5.47 -11.53
CA PHE A 77 -11.81 4.63 -10.92
C PHE A 77 -12.81 5.51 -10.17
N GLN A 78 -14.08 5.24 -10.37
CA GLN A 78 -15.18 5.91 -9.70
C GLN A 78 -15.81 4.97 -8.69
N MET A 79 -16.05 5.48 -7.49
CA MET A 79 -16.73 4.80 -6.40
C MET A 79 -18.20 5.22 -6.39
N GLU A 80 -19.03 4.47 -5.68
CA GLU A 80 -20.42 4.86 -5.42
C GLU A 80 -20.47 6.05 -4.45
N ASP A 81 -19.70 5.95 -3.36
CA ASP A 81 -19.77 6.89 -2.26
C ASP A 81 -18.39 7.43 -1.84
N ARG A 82 -18.42 8.52 -1.07
CA ARG A 82 -17.20 9.20 -0.59
C ARG A 82 -16.52 8.45 0.55
N VAL A 83 -17.27 7.71 1.37
CA VAL A 83 -16.70 6.96 2.49
C VAL A 83 -15.82 5.84 1.96
N SER A 84 -16.32 5.07 1.00
CA SER A 84 -15.56 4.03 0.28
C SER A 84 -14.35 4.61 -0.44
N LEU A 85 -14.47 5.81 -1.02
CA LEU A 85 -13.32 6.50 -1.63
C LEU A 85 -12.22 6.82 -0.61
N GLU A 86 -12.57 7.24 0.61
CA GLU A 86 -11.59 7.52 1.66
C GLU A 86 -10.91 6.25 2.19
N VAL A 87 -11.67 5.17 2.37
CA VAL A 87 -11.10 3.87 2.76
C VAL A 87 -10.15 3.37 1.66
N VAL A 88 -10.58 3.36 0.40
CA VAL A 88 -9.72 2.98 -0.74
C VAL A 88 -8.50 3.89 -0.84
N ARG A 89 -8.67 5.20 -0.60
CA ARG A 89 -7.55 6.14 -0.58
C ARG A 89 -6.52 5.70 0.44
N ASP A 90 -6.91 5.43 1.67
CA ASP A 90 -5.97 5.14 2.73
C ASP A 90 -5.28 3.78 2.49
N ASP A 91 -6.03 2.77 2.07
CA ASP A 91 -5.50 1.44 1.72
C ASP A 91 -4.56 1.47 0.50
N LEU A 92 -4.88 2.23 -0.54
CA LEU A 92 -3.98 2.45 -1.68
C LEU A 92 -2.69 3.15 -1.26
N GLY A 93 -2.79 4.11 -0.33
CA GLY A 93 -1.65 4.82 0.22
C GLY A 93 -0.71 3.89 0.97
N GLU A 94 -1.26 3.13 1.90
CA GLU A 94 -0.52 2.16 2.70
C GLU A 94 0.17 1.12 1.82
N ARG A 95 -0.56 0.52 0.87
CA ARG A 95 -0.02 -0.54 0.00
C ARG A 95 1.07 -0.03 -0.94
N LEU A 96 0.89 1.15 -1.52
CA LEU A 96 1.88 1.75 -2.41
C LEU A 96 3.16 2.12 -1.65
N GLU A 97 3.03 2.65 -0.43
CA GLU A 97 4.17 2.97 0.42
C GLU A 97 4.90 1.71 0.90
N CYS A 98 4.16 0.70 1.36
CA CYS A 98 4.72 -0.61 1.70
C CYS A 98 5.51 -1.23 0.54
N TRP A 99 5.04 -1.06 -0.70
CA TRP A 99 5.76 -1.53 -1.88
C TRP A 99 7.06 -0.74 -2.13
N ARG A 100 7.04 0.59 -1.96
CA ARG A 100 8.23 1.45 -2.11
C ARG A 100 9.29 1.15 -1.06
N THR A 101 8.91 1.00 0.21
CA THR A 101 9.85 0.68 1.29
C THR A 101 10.52 -0.68 1.08
N ARG A 102 9.76 -1.68 0.60
CA ARG A 102 10.32 -2.99 0.20
C ARG A 102 11.27 -2.94 -0.98
N LYS A 103 11.11 -1.97 -1.89
CA LYS A 103 12.07 -1.73 -2.98
C LYS A 103 13.38 -1.11 -2.48
N GLN A 104 13.31 -0.29 -1.44
CA GLN A 104 14.48 0.40 -0.88
C GLN A 104 15.26 -0.47 0.12
N HIS A 105 14.60 -1.43 0.77
CA HIS A 105 15.26 -2.53 1.49
C HIS A 105 15.15 -3.81 0.66
N PRO A 106 16.14 -4.13 -0.20
CA PRO A 106 16.33 -5.52 -0.58
C PRO A 106 16.71 -6.25 0.71
N ALA A 107 15.73 -6.82 1.40
CA ALA A 107 15.99 -7.79 2.44
C ALA A 107 16.71 -8.95 1.74
N SER A 108 18.03 -8.94 1.85
CA SER A 108 18.88 -10.08 1.58
C SER A 108 18.30 -11.25 2.36
N PRO A 109 17.96 -12.37 1.71
CA PRO A 109 17.65 -13.59 2.43
C PRO A 109 18.97 -14.17 2.94
N GLU A 110 19.54 -13.60 4.00
CA GLU A 110 20.59 -14.28 4.75
C GLU A 110 19.98 -14.91 6.01
N VAL A 111 19.58 -16.16 5.80
CA VAL A 111 19.49 -17.21 6.80
C VAL A 111 20.76 -17.19 7.65
N SER A 112 20.64 -16.98 8.96
CA SER A 112 21.53 -17.56 9.96
C SER A 112 20.85 -17.50 11.32
N GLU A 113 20.00 -18.50 11.51
CA GLU A 113 19.66 -19.06 12.81
C GLU A 113 20.96 -19.43 13.53
N THR A 114 21.39 -18.65 14.52
CA THR A 114 22.19 -19.19 15.63
C THR A 114 21.58 -18.69 16.92
N VAL A 115 20.75 -19.56 17.47
CA VAL A 115 20.34 -19.57 18.86
C VAL A 115 21.60 -19.54 19.71
N ASN A 116 21.81 -18.51 20.52
CA ASN A 116 22.68 -18.63 21.68
C ASN A 116 21.97 -18.06 22.89
N MET A 117 21.43 -19.02 23.64
CA MET A 117 20.77 -18.88 24.91
C MET A 117 21.83 -18.66 26.00
N ALA A 118 21.51 -17.78 26.93
CA ALA A 118 22.14 -17.59 28.24
C ALA A 118 23.58 -17.07 28.29
N SER A 119 23.77 -15.92 28.94
CA SER A 119 24.26 -15.95 30.33
C SER A 119 24.18 -14.58 30.99
N SER A 120 23.79 -14.64 32.25
CA SER A 120 23.60 -13.59 33.22
C SER A 120 24.89 -12.84 33.60
N ALA A 121 24.65 -11.70 34.25
CA ALA A 121 25.42 -11.17 35.38
C ALA A 121 26.65 -10.28 35.11
N SER A 122 26.43 -9.00 35.47
CA SER A 122 27.08 -8.37 36.64
C SER A 122 28.36 -7.55 36.42
N TRP A 123 28.50 -6.57 37.33
CA TRP A 123 29.66 -5.88 37.91
C TRP A 123 30.62 -4.99 37.08
N SER A 124 30.47 -3.68 37.36
CA SER A 124 31.50 -2.73 37.84
C SER A 124 32.70 -2.37 36.96
N SER A 125 32.87 -1.08 36.68
CA SER A 125 33.90 -0.23 37.33
C SER A 125 34.04 1.14 36.66
N GLY A 126 34.18 2.18 37.49
CA GLY A 126 34.19 3.58 37.08
C GLY A 126 35.46 4.07 36.38
N LYS A 127 35.37 5.31 35.89
CA LYS A 127 36.51 6.15 35.50
C LYS A 127 36.05 7.61 35.58
N ALA A 128 36.33 8.28 36.69
CA ALA A 128 37.52 9.12 36.92
C ALA A 128 37.52 10.43 36.10
N LEU A 129 37.11 11.46 36.84
CA LEU A 129 37.41 12.89 36.72
C LEU A 129 38.79 13.19 36.12
N ARG A 130 38.87 14.07 35.12
CA ARG A 130 39.98 15.03 35.00
C ARG A 130 39.49 16.36 34.45
N ILE A 131 39.83 17.39 35.21
CA ILE A 131 39.64 18.81 34.99
C ILE A 131 40.96 19.31 34.38
N ALA A 132 40.88 20.22 33.41
CA ALA A 132 41.94 21.15 33.09
C ALA A 132 41.27 22.50 32.79
#